data_AF-A0A523B270-F1
#
_entry.id   AF-A0A523B270-F1
#
_cell.length_a   1.000
_cell.length_b   1.000
_cell.length_c   1.000
_cell.angle_alpha   90.00
_cell.angle_beta   90.00
_cell.angle_gamma   90.00
#
_symmetry.space_group_name_H-M   'P 1'
#
loop_
_entity.id
_entity.type
_entity.pdbx_description
1 polymer ?
#
loop_
_entity_poly.entity_id
_entity_poly.type
_entity_poly.pdbx_seq_one_letter_code
_entity_poly.pdbx_strand_id
1 'polypeptide(L)'
;IEKGLTLLHLPGHTEGMQGLAFHTRKGTAVLASDLLYTYLNLHSPFSHTPFYPPAIIVDLREWFWSVGKALRAASSRELVYPGHEPSLEGKRLPEV
;
A
#
# COMPACT_ATOMS: atom_id res chain seq x y z
N ILE A 1 -13.15 11.82 -9.98
CA ILE A 1 -12.92 10.44 -9.50
C ILE A 1 -14.29 9.82 -9.26
N GLU A 2 -14.48 8.55 -9.63
CA GLU A 2 -15.76 7.82 -9.51
C GLU A 2 -16.17 7.60 -8.05
N LYS A 3 -17.47 7.40 -7.79
CA LYS A 3 -17.97 7.19 -6.42
C LYS A 3 -17.37 5.91 -5.81
N GLY A 4 -16.91 6.02 -4.56
CA GLY A 4 -16.30 4.91 -3.84
C GLY A 4 -14.81 4.68 -4.14
N LEU A 5 -14.19 5.57 -4.92
CA LEU A 5 -12.75 5.67 -5.10
C LEU A 5 -12.20 6.92 -4.41
N THR A 6 -11.09 6.78 -3.71
CA THR A 6 -10.38 7.87 -3.03
C THR A 6 -8.90 7.82 -3.38
N LEU A 7 -8.39 8.91 -3.96
CA LEU A 7 -6.96 9.06 -4.22
C LEU A 7 -6.24 9.43 -2.92
N LEU A 8 -5.19 8.69 -2.59
CA LEU A 8 -4.36 8.92 -1.42
C LEU A 8 -3.04 9.52 -1.89
N HIS A 9 -2.70 10.73 -1.45
CA HIS A 9 -1.31 11.20 -1.52
C HIS A 9 -0.47 10.42 -0.50
N LEU A 10 0.53 9.69 -0.99
CA LEU A 10 1.36 8.74 -0.24
C LEU A 10 2.85 9.02 -0.53
N PRO A 11 3.38 10.20 -0.14
CA PRO A 11 4.75 10.57 -0.45
C PRO A 11 5.78 9.67 0.26
N GLY A 12 7.02 9.74 -0.19
CA GLY A 12 8.17 9.08 0.43
C GLY A 12 9.00 8.30 -0.57
N HIS A 13 8.40 7.43 -1.39
CA HIS A 13 9.09 6.82 -2.54
C HIS A 13 9.39 7.88 -3.61
N THR A 14 8.40 8.72 -3.92
CA THR A 14 8.54 9.99 -4.64
C THR A 14 7.71 11.06 -3.92
N GLU A 15 7.96 12.34 -4.19
CA GLU A 15 7.22 13.45 -3.57
C GLU A 15 5.72 13.44 -3.95
N GLY A 16 5.43 13.00 -5.18
CA GLY A 16 4.09 13.02 -5.77
C GLY A 16 3.36 11.68 -5.77
N MET A 17 3.88 10.64 -5.11
CA MET A 17 3.30 9.31 -5.20
C MET A 17 1.86 9.26 -4.69
N GLN A 18 1.04 8.45 -5.37
CA GLN A 18 -0.36 8.26 -5.05
C GLN A 18 -0.69 6.78 -4.94
N GLY A 19 -1.64 6.47 -4.05
CA GLY A 19 -2.33 5.19 -4.01
C GLY A 19 -3.83 5.38 -4.16
N LEU A 20 -4.56 4.28 -4.31
CA LEU A 20 -6.01 4.31 -4.52
C LEU A 20 -6.71 3.47 -3.45
N ALA A 21 -7.56 4.10 -2.63
CA ALA A 21 -8.50 3.40 -1.76
C ALA A 21 -9.83 3.21 -2.49
N PHE A 22 -10.44 2.04 -2.38
CA PHE A 22 -11.71 1.74 -3.05
C PHE A 22 -12.57 0.74 -2.28
N HIS A 23 -13.88 0.93 -2.33
CA HIS A 23 -14.83 0.04 -1.66
C HIS A 23 -15.01 -1.28 -2.42
N THR A 24 -14.99 -2.38 -1.68
CA THR A 24 -15.24 -3.74 -2.17
C THR A 24 -16.26 -4.43 -1.27
N ARG A 25 -16.73 -5.62 -1.67
CA ARG A 25 -17.57 -6.46 -0.79
C ARG A 25 -16.85 -6.92 0.48
N LYS A 26 -15.51 -6.98 0.48
CA LYS A 26 -14.69 -7.38 1.64
C LYS A 26 -14.27 -6.19 2.52
N GLY A 27 -14.69 -4.97 2.18
CA GLY A 27 -14.27 -3.73 2.84
C GLY A 27 -13.49 -2.80 1.90
N THR A 28 -12.91 -1.75 2.45
CA THR A 28 -12.04 -0.82 1.70
C THR A 28 -10.69 -1.46 1.44
N ALA A 29 -10.34 -1.59 0.16
CA ALA A 29 -9.02 -2.01 -0.28
C ALA A 29 -8.16 -0.81 -0.68
N VAL A 30 -6.84 -0.99 -0.65
CA VAL A 30 -5.86 0.03 -1.05
C VAL A 30 -4.88 -0.57 -2.05
N LEU A 31 -4.77 0.02 -3.24
CA LEU A 31 -3.64 -0.18 -4.14
C LEU A 31 -2.53 0.78 -3.73
N ALA A 32 -1.40 0.23 -3.25
CA ALA A 32 -0.32 1.01 -2.65
C ALA A 32 0.70 1.53 -3.66
N SER A 33 0.71 1.02 -4.90
CA SER A 33 1.75 1.29 -5.90
C SER A 33 3.15 1.12 -5.27
N ASP A 34 4.08 2.04 -5.55
CA ASP A 34 5.49 1.92 -5.18
C ASP A 34 5.74 2.30 -3.71
N LEU A 35 4.68 2.61 -2.94
CA LEU A 35 4.76 2.67 -1.48
C LEU A 35 5.21 1.32 -0.94
N LEU A 36 4.70 0.24 -1.53
CA LEU A 36 5.04 -1.13 -1.17
C LEU A 36 5.36 -1.86 -2.47
N TYR A 37 6.61 -2.25 -2.68
CA TYR A 37 6.96 -3.10 -3.82
C TYR A 37 6.32 -4.47 -3.66
N THR A 38 6.46 -5.09 -2.49
CA THR A 38 5.96 -6.43 -2.21
C THR A 38 5.39 -6.50 -0.80
N TYR A 39 4.80 -7.64 -0.44
CA TYR A 39 4.36 -7.87 0.94
C TYR A 39 5.52 -7.82 1.94
N LEU A 40 6.78 -8.01 1.54
CA LEU A 40 7.92 -7.87 2.44
C LEU A 40 8.03 -6.46 3.02
N ASN A 41 7.58 -5.43 2.29
CA ASN A 41 7.60 -4.07 2.80
C ASN A 41 6.60 -3.87 3.94
N LEU A 42 5.45 -4.55 3.86
CA LEU A 42 4.36 -4.49 4.83
C LEU A 42 4.50 -5.51 5.97
N HIS A 43 5.20 -6.61 5.70
CA HIS A 43 5.48 -7.72 6.59
C HIS A 43 6.99 -7.86 6.70
N SER A 44 7.60 -6.98 7.48
CA SER A 44 9.05 -6.96 7.66
C SER A 44 9.58 -8.37 8.01
N PRO A 45 10.62 -8.85 7.32
CA PRO A 45 11.29 -10.09 7.70
C PRO A 45 12.16 -9.93 8.96
N PHE A 46 12.34 -8.69 9.44
CA PHE A 46 13.16 -8.36 10.61
C PHE A 46 12.30 -8.04 11.83
N SER A 47 12.61 -8.67 12.97
CA SER A 47 11.82 -8.54 14.20
C SER A 47 11.85 -7.15 14.86
N HIS A 48 12.85 -6.32 14.54
CA HIS A 48 13.07 -5.02 15.18
C HIS A 48 12.40 -3.85 14.44
N THR A 49 11.76 -4.10 13.30
CA THR A 49 11.02 -3.07 12.56
C THR A 49 9.70 -3.63 12.04
N PRO A 50 8.57 -2.92 12.22
CA PRO A 50 7.27 -3.41 11.76
C PRO A 50 7.13 -3.40 10.23
N PHE A 51 7.89 -2.55 9.54
CA PHE A 51 7.87 -2.37 8.10
C PHE A 51 9.28 -2.37 7.52
N TYR A 52 9.44 -2.77 6.26
CA TYR A 52 10.72 -2.80 5.57
C TYR A 52 10.69 -1.84 4.36
N PRO A 53 11.29 -0.65 4.44
CA PRO A 53 11.22 0.34 3.37
C PRO A 53 11.86 -0.15 2.05
N PRO A 54 11.39 0.31 0.88
CA PRO A 54 12.09 0.12 -0.37
C PRO A 54 13.42 0.89 -0.39
N ALA A 55 14.39 0.41 -1.16
CA ALA A 55 15.72 1.04 -1.25
C ALA A 55 15.70 2.36 -2.05
N ILE A 56 14.71 2.54 -2.94
CA ILE A 56 14.52 3.77 -3.71
C ILE A 56 13.50 4.62 -2.95
N ILE A 57 13.93 5.76 -2.44
CA ILE A 57 13.13 6.60 -1.55
C ILE A 57 13.67 8.03 -1.59
N VAL A 58 12.79 9.03 -1.55
CA VAL A 58 13.17 10.46 -1.42
C VAL A 58 13.06 10.96 0.02
N ASP A 59 12.08 10.48 0.81
CA ASP A 59 11.97 10.76 2.24
C ASP A 59 11.42 9.53 3.00
N LEU A 60 12.24 9.00 3.91
CA LEU A 60 11.90 7.81 4.70
C LEU A 60 10.81 8.07 5.75
N ARG A 61 10.75 9.27 6.33
CA ARG A 61 9.74 9.61 7.34
C ARG A 61 8.38 9.68 6.68
N GLU A 62 8.29 10.37 5.54
CA GLU A 62 7.06 10.45 4.75
C GLU A 62 6.60 9.07 4.31
N TRP A 63 7.51 8.18 3.94
CA TRP A 63 7.16 6.80 3.62
C TRP A 63 6.48 6.08 4.79
N PHE A 64 7.03 6.16 6.01
CA PHE A 64 6.38 5.56 7.19
C PHE A 64 5.01 6.19 7.47
N TRP A 65 4.87 7.50 7.31
CA TRP A 65 3.57 8.18 7.43
C TRP A 65 2.57 7.67 6.39
N SER A 66 3.02 7.48 5.14
CA SER A 66 2.24 6.97 4.03
C SER A 66 1.82 5.51 4.24
N VAL A 67 2.69 4.64 4.76
CA VAL A 67 2.33 3.28 5.18
C VAL A 67 1.21 3.32 6.22
N GLY A 68 1.34 4.16 7.24
CA GLY A 68 0.29 4.34 8.25
C GLY A 68 -1.03 4.88 7.66
N LYS A 69 -0.96 5.81 6.69
CA LYS A 69 -2.14 6.35 6.00
C LYS A 69 -2.85 5.29 5.17
N ALA A 70 -2.12 4.47 4.43
CA ALA A 70 -2.66 3.35 3.66
C ALA A 70 -3.35 2.32 4.59
N LEU A 71 -2.71 1.94 5.69
CA LEU A 71 -3.26 1.01 6.68
C LEU A 71 -4.56 1.52 7.32
N ARG A 72 -4.66 2.82 7.64
CA ARG A 72 -5.89 3.41 8.19
C ARG A 72 -7.01 3.51 7.17
N ALA A 73 -6.69 3.62 5.88
CA ALA A 73 -7.69 3.69 4.82
C ALA A 73 -8.26 2.30 4.49
N ALA A 74 -7.45 1.25 4.61
CA ALA A 74 -7.89 -0.12 4.38
C ALA A 74 -8.73 -0.66 5.54
N SER A 75 -9.75 -1.46 5.24
CA SER A 75 -10.55 -2.13 6.29
C SER A 75 -9.79 -3.23 7.02
N SER A 76 -8.78 -3.81 6.38
CA SER A 76 -7.82 -4.72 7.00
C SER A 76 -6.48 -4.61 6.28
N ARG A 77 -5.41 -5.06 6.93
CA ARG A 77 -4.08 -5.04 6.32
C ARG A 77 -3.98 -5.97 5.09
N GLU A 78 -4.81 -7.00 5.04
CA GLU A 78 -4.86 -8.00 3.97
C GLU A 78 -5.53 -7.45 2.69
N LEU A 79 -6.15 -6.27 2.79
CA LEU A 79 -6.70 -5.52 1.67
C LEU A 79 -5.76 -4.39 1.19
N VAL A 80 -4.49 -4.40 1.61
CA VAL A 80 -3.44 -3.52 1.08
C VAL A 80 -2.61 -4.27 0.06
N TYR A 81 -2.66 -3.84 -1.19
CA TYR A 81 -2.02 -4.51 -2.31
C TYR A 81 -0.75 -3.76 -2.77
N PRO A 82 0.43 -4.41 -2.76
CA PRO A 82 1.68 -3.82 -3.25
C PRO A 82 1.69 -3.66 -4.77
N GLY A 83 2.57 -2.78 -5.30
CA GLY A 83 2.67 -2.48 -6.73
C GLY A 83 3.44 -3.50 -7.58
N HIS A 84 4.35 -4.27 -6.98
CA HIS A 84 5.25 -5.20 -7.67
C HIS A 84 5.24 -6.60 -7.05
N GLU A 85 4.12 -6.99 -6.45
CA GLU A 85 3.97 -8.28 -5.80
C GLU A 85 3.71 -9.39 -6.83
N PRO A 86 4.66 -10.31 -7.10
CA PRO A 86 4.50 -11.31 -8.15
C PRO A 86 3.34 -12.27 -7.88
N SER A 87 2.99 -12.50 -6.61
CA SER A 87 1.86 -13.37 -6.24
C SER A 87 0.49 -12.81 -6.62
N LEU A 88 0.39 -11.55 -7.07
CA LEU A 88 -0.85 -10.93 -7.55
C LEU A 88 -1.04 -11.01 -9.07
N GLU A 89 -0.02 -11.42 -9.82
CA GLU A 89 -0.09 -11.49 -11.29
C GLU A 89 -1.26 -12.37 -11.76
N GLY A 90 -2.06 -11.84 -12.69
CA GLY A 90 -3.24 -12.52 -13.24
C GLY A 90 -4.43 -12.71 -12.29
N LYS A 91 -4.37 -12.19 -11.05
CA LYS A 91 -5.45 -12.35 -10.07
C LYS A 91 -6.49 -11.24 -10.16
N ARG A 92 -7.74 -11.60 -9.81
CA ARG A 92 -8.80 -10.63 -9.52
C ARG A 92 -8.82 -10.34 -8.03
N LEU A 93 -8.71 -9.06 -7.69
CA LEU A 93 -8.62 -8.58 -6.31
C LEU A 93 -9.90 -7.82 -5.90
N PRO A 94 -10.31 -7.91 -4.63
CA PRO A 94 -9.84 -8.87 -3.64
C PRO A 94 -10.24 -10.31 -4.05
N GLU A 95 -9.38 -11.29 -3.78
CA GLU A 95 -9.68 -12.71 -4.07
C GLU A 95 -11.03 -13.07 -3.43
N VAL A 96 -11.91 -13.81 -4.13
CA VAL A 96 -13.28 -14.11 -3.68
C VAL A 96 -13.26 -15.19 -2.62
#